data_AF-A0A1I8PZ24-F1
#
_entry.id   AF-A0A1I8PZ24-F1
#
_cell.length_a   1.000
_cell.length_b   1.000
_cell.length_c   1.000
_cell.angle_alpha   90.00
_cell.angle_beta   90.00
_cell.angle_gamma   90.00
#
_symmetry.space_group_name_H-M   'P 1'
#
loop_
_entity.id
_entity.type
_entity.pdbx_description
1 polymer ?
#
loop_
_entity_poly.entity_id
_entity_poly.type
_entity_poly.pdbx_seq_one_letter_code
_entity_poly.pdbx_strand_id
1 'polypeptide(L)'
;MVNEAEKYAEEDEKQKNKIAARNNLESYVFGVKQALDQAGDKISPQEKSEALRACEDTIKWLDANSLAEKEEYEDKMKSLTQLCTPLMTKLHNGGGAGASCGQQAGGFGAGRSGPTVEEVD
;
A
#
# COMPACT_ATOMS: atom_id res chain seq x y z
N MET A 1 8.89 -36.37 10.29
CA MET A 1 9.93 -35.38 10.66
C MET A 1 10.24 -34.39 9.54
N VAL A 2 10.87 -34.76 8.40
CA VAL A 2 11.15 -33.79 7.30
C VAL A 2 9.86 -33.24 6.67
N ASN A 3 8.90 -34.12 6.34
CA ASN A 3 7.60 -33.71 5.79
C ASN A 3 6.75 -32.83 6.74
N GLU A 4 6.95 -32.94 8.05
CA GLU A 4 6.25 -32.08 9.02
C GLU A 4 6.90 -30.71 9.08
N ALA A 5 8.24 -30.65 9.07
CA ALA A 5 8.97 -29.38 9.06
C ALA A 5 8.68 -28.55 7.79
N GLU A 6 8.59 -29.18 6.62
CA GLU A 6 8.23 -28.51 5.36
C GLU A 6 6.79 -27.98 5.39
N LYS A 7 5.84 -28.76 5.95
CA LYS A 7 4.45 -28.33 6.09
C LYS A 7 4.33 -27.10 7.00
N TYR A 8 4.98 -27.11 8.16
CA TYR A 8 4.96 -25.96 9.08
C TYR A 8 5.59 -24.72 8.42
N ALA A 9 6.69 -24.88 7.68
CA ALA A 9 7.31 -23.77 6.97
C ALA A 9 6.38 -23.15 5.91
N GLU A 10 5.62 -23.97 5.16
CA GLU A 10 4.67 -23.48 4.17
C GLU A 10 3.47 -22.76 4.82
N GLU A 11 2.96 -23.29 5.94
CA GLU A 11 1.87 -22.67 6.70
C GLU A 11 2.31 -21.32 7.31
N ASP A 12 3.51 -21.25 7.87
CA ASP A 12 4.08 -20.01 8.42
C ASP A 12 4.28 -18.94 7.33
N GLU A 13 4.81 -19.32 6.16
CA GLU A 13 4.97 -18.39 5.04
C GLU A 13 3.62 -17.91 4.49
N LYS A 14 2.60 -18.76 4.44
CA LYS A 14 1.24 -18.33 4.06
C LYS A 14 0.67 -17.30 5.04
N GLN A 15 0.79 -17.53 6.34
CA GLN A 15 0.33 -16.58 7.36
C GLN A 15 1.08 -15.26 7.29
N LYS A 16 2.41 -15.31 7.16
CA LYS A 16 3.25 -14.12 7.02
C LYS A 16 2.88 -13.30 5.78
N ASN A 17 2.67 -13.95 4.64
CA ASN A 17 2.26 -13.27 3.41
C ASN A 17 0.85 -12.65 3.53
N LYS A 18 -0.08 -13.33 4.19
CA LYS A 18 -1.42 -12.80 4.48
C LYS A 18 -1.35 -11.54 5.36
N ILE A 19 -0.58 -11.57 6.44
CA ILE A 19 -0.37 -10.43 7.33
C ILE A 19 0.29 -9.26 6.58
N ALA A 20 1.29 -9.54 5.75
CA ALA A 20 1.95 -8.52 4.94
C ALA A 20 0.97 -7.85 3.96
N ALA A 21 0.13 -8.63 3.27
CA ALA A 21 -0.88 -8.10 2.36
C ALA A 21 -1.90 -7.19 3.08
N ARG A 22 -2.39 -7.62 4.25
CA ARG A 22 -3.26 -6.81 5.10
C ARG A 22 -2.60 -5.49 5.52
N ASN A 23 -1.38 -5.55 6.04
CA ASN A 23 -0.64 -4.37 6.51
C ASN A 23 -0.33 -3.39 5.37
N ASN A 24 -0.05 -3.91 4.17
CA ASN A 24 0.14 -3.08 2.99
C ASN A 24 -1.14 -2.33 2.62
N LEU A 25 -2.29 -3.02 2.59
CA LEU A 25 -3.58 -2.38 2.30
C LEU A 25 -3.92 -1.31 3.34
N GLU A 26 -3.76 -1.63 4.62
CA GLU A 26 -4.00 -0.69 5.73
C GLU A 26 -3.10 0.54 5.62
N SER A 27 -1.80 0.35 5.39
CA SER A 27 -0.83 1.44 5.20
C SER A 27 -1.18 2.32 4.00
N TYR A 28 -1.59 1.70 2.88
CA TYR A 28 -1.98 2.43 1.68
C TYR A 28 -3.23 3.29 1.93
N VAL A 29 -4.25 2.74 2.60
CA VAL A 29 -5.46 3.51 2.96
C VAL A 29 -5.10 4.74 3.78
N PHE A 30 -4.25 4.60 4.81
CA PHE A 30 -3.83 5.74 5.62
C PHE A 30 -3.03 6.77 4.81
N GLY A 31 -2.13 6.31 3.94
CA GLY A 31 -1.39 7.20 3.04
C GLY A 31 -2.29 7.98 2.09
N VAL A 32 -3.33 7.35 1.54
CA VAL A 32 -4.34 8.01 0.70
C VAL A 32 -5.10 9.08 1.49
N LYS A 33 -5.60 8.75 2.69
CA LYS A 33 -6.30 9.72 3.54
C LYS A 33 -5.44 10.95 3.83
N GLN A 34 -4.19 10.75 4.22
CA GLN A 34 -3.25 11.85 4.48
C GLN A 34 -3.02 12.71 3.23
N ALA A 35 -2.84 12.09 2.05
CA ALA A 35 -2.63 12.80 0.80
C ALA A 35 -3.86 13.64 0.40
N LEU A 36 -5.07 13.11 0.63
CA LEU A 36 -6.33 13.83 0.38
C LEU A 36 -6.53 15.00 1.36
N ASP A 37 -6.07 14.87 2.60
CA ASP A 37 -6.08 15.97 3.56
C ASP A 37 -5.11 17.08 3.17
N GLN A 38 -3.95 16.74 2.63
CA GLN A 38 -2.96 17.68 2.12
C GLN A 38 -3.28 18.23 0.71
N ALA A 39 -4.33 17.74 0.05
CA ALA A 39 -4.65 18.10 -1.32
C ALA A 39 -5.11 19.55 -1.51
N GLY A 40 -5.65 20.19 -0.47
CA GLY A 40 -6.25 21.52 -0.56
C GLY A 40 -7.27 21.59 -1.71
N ASP A 41 -7.16 22.62 -2.54
CA ASP A 41 -8.06 22.87 -3.67
C ASP A 41 -7.64 22.18 -4.98
N LYS A 42 -6.59 21.32 -4.95
CA LYS A 42 -6.08 20.63 -6.15
C LYS A 42 -6.99 19.50 -6.64
N ILE A 43 -7.86 19.00 -5.76
CA ILE A 43 -8.80 17.92 -6.02
C ILE A 43 -10.19 18.44 -5.71
N SER A 44 -11.20 18.09 -6.52
CA SER A 44 -12.55 18.56 -6.26
C SER A 44 -13.11 17.98 -4.95
N PRO A 45 -14.02 18.69 -4.25
CA PRO A 45 -14.66 18.18 -3.03
C PRO A 45 -15.37 16.85 -3.24
N GLN A 46 -15.95 16.65 -4.43
CA GLN A 46 -16.64 15.41 -4.80
C GLN A 46 -15.65 14.24 -4.89
N GLU A 47 -14.54 14.41 -5.63
CA GLU A 47 -13.50 13.38 -5.76
C GLU A 47 -12.84 13.07 -4.41
N LYS A 48 -12.57 14.09 -3.59
CA LYS A 48 -12.06 13.91 -2.24
C LYS A 48 -13.04 13.09 -1.38
N SER A 49 -14.33 13.42 -1.42
CA SER A 49 -15.34 12.70 -0.66
C SER A 49 -15.49 11.25 -1.11
N GLU A 50 -15.46 10.99 -2.41
CA GLU A 50 -15.55 9.64 -2.98
C GLU A 50 -14.36 8.76 -2.54
N ALA A 51 -13.14 9.30 -2.61
CA ALA A 51 -11.95 8.57 -2.21
C ALA A 51 -11.86 8.35 -0.69
N LEU A 52 -12.27 9.34 0.12
CA LEU A 52 -12.37 9.17 1.58
C LEU A 52 -13.38 8.08 1.94
N ARG A 53 -14.54 8.06 1.28
CA ARG A 53 -15.55 7.02 1.47
C ARG A 53 -15.01 5.64 1.09
N ALA A 54 -14.32 5.51 -0.04
CA ALA A 54 -13.69 4.24 -0.43
C ALA A 54 -12.63 3.77 0.57
N CYS A 55 -11.86 4.69 1.14
CA CYS A 55 -10.90 4.40 2.21
C CYS A 55 -11.60 3.91 3.49
N GLU A 56 -12.69 4.55 3.90
CA GLU A 56 -13.48 4.12 5.06
C GLU A 56 -14.15 2.76 4.84
N ASP A 57 -14.71 2.53 3.67
CA ASP A 57 -15.33 1.25 3.31
C ASP A 57 -14.27 0.14 3.26
N THR A 58 -13.03 0.44 2.84
CA THR A 58 -11.91 -0.50 2.88
C THR A 58 -11.49 -0.82 4.32
N ILE A 59 -11.43 0.15 5.23
CA ILE A 59 -11.13 -0.11 6.65
C ILE A 59 -12.21 -0.98 7.28
N LYS A 60 -13.49 -0.67 7.06
CA LYS A 60 -14.60 -1.51 7.55
C LYS A 60 -14.50 -2.93 7.00
N TRP A 61 -14.11 -3.07 5.74
CA TRP A 61 -13.88 -4.38 5.14
C TRP A 61 -12.70 -5.11 5.80
N LEU A 62 -11.57 -4.44 6.04
CA LEU A 62 -10.42 -5.01 6.76
C LEU A 62 -10.77 -5.49 8.16
N ASP A 63 -11.59 -4.73 8.89
CA ASP A 63 -12.05 -5.07 10.24
C ASP A 63 -12.99 -6.28 10.23
N ALA A 64 -13.91 -6.32 9.26
CA ALA A 64 -14.88 -7.41 9.12
C ALA A 64 -14.26 -8.69 8.53
N ASN A 65 -13.14 -8.60 7.81
CA ASN A 65 -12.53 -9.71 7.07
C ASN A 65 -11.07 -9.96 7.51
N SER A 66 -10.81 -9.92 8.82
CA SER A 66 -9.47 -10.11 9.39
C SER A 66 -8.81 -11.46 9.07
N LEU A 67 -9.60 -12.46 8.66
CA LEU A 67 -9.13 -13.79 8.26
C LEU A 67 -9.11 -14.02 6.74
N ALA A 68 -9.36 -12.99 5.93
CA ALA A 68 -9.37 -13.08 4.47
C ALA A 68 -8.07 -13.68 3.91
N GLU A 69 -8.15 -14.24 2.71
CA GLU A 69 -6.98 -14.75 2.02
C GLU A 69 -6.14 -13.62 1.42
N LYS A 70 -4.86 -13.93 1.14
CA LYS A 70 -3.91 -12.98 0.59
C LYS A 70 -4.45 -12.31 -0.67
N GLU A 71 -5.03 -13.10 -1.55
CA GLU A 71 -5.58 -12.68 -2.85
C GLU A 71 -6.72 -11.66 -2.66
N GLU A 72 -7.56 -11.82 -1.63
CA GLU A 72 -8.65 -10.89 -1.34
C GLU A 72 -8.11 -9.51 -0.90
N TYR A 73 -7.07 -9.50 -0.07
CA TYR A 73 -6.38 -8.26 0.31
C TYR A 73 -5.74 -7.57 -0.91
N GLU A 74 -5.09 -8.34 -1.80
CA GLU A 74 -4.49 -7.82 -3.02
C GLU A 74 -5.54 -7.27 -4.00
N ASP A 75 -6.69 -7.92 -4.14
CA ASP A 75 -7.76 -7.45 -5.02
C ASP A 75 -8.45 -6.19 -4.48
N LYS A 76 -8.60 -6.08 -3.15
CA LYS A 76 -9.02 -4.83 -2.51
C LYS A 76 -8.01 -3.71 -2.70
N MET A 77 -6.72 -4.01 -2.58
CA MET A 77 -5.65 -3.06 -2.87
C MET A 77 -5.73 -2.55 -4.32
N LYS A 78 -5.87 -3.45 -5.31
CA LYS A 78 -5.98 -3.06 -6.73
C LYS A 78 -7.19 -2.15 -6.97
N SER A 79 -8.34 -2.52 -6.42
CA SER A 79 -9.58 -1.75 -6.56
C SER A 79 -9.44 -0.33 -6.00
N LEU A 80 -8.87 -0.20 -4.80
CA LEU A 80 -8.63 1.11 -4.19
C LEU A 80 -7.56 1.91 -4.97
N THR A 81 -6.50 1.25 -5.41
CA THR A 81 -5.43 1.89 -6.21
C THR A 81 -5.96 2.45 -7.52
N GLN A 82 -6.84 1.74 -8.22
CA GLN A 82 -7.44 2.21 -9.47
C GLN A 82 -8.25 3.50 -9.26
N LEU A 83 -8.99 3.58 -8.15
CA LEU A 83 -9.74 4.79 -7.79
C LEU A 83 -8.81 5.96 -7.43
N CYS A 84 -7.75 5.69 -6.66
CA CYS A 84 -6.86 6.72 -6.14
C CYS A 84 -5.78 7.20 -7.12
N THR A 85 -5.38 6.38 -8.09
CA THR A 85 -4.36 6.72 -9.11
C THR A 85 -4.62 8.07 -9.80
N PRO A 86 -5.80 8.35 -10.39
CA PRO A 86 -6.04 9.64 -11.04
C PRO A 86 -5.98 10.82 -10.05
N LEU A 87 -6.37 10.63 -8.80
CA LEU A 87 -6.31 11.65 -7.75
C LEU A 87 -4.87 11.97 -7.37
N MET A 88 -4.05 10.95 -7.21
CA MET A 88 -2.62 11.10 -6.94
C MET A 88 -1.91 11.79 -8.11
N THR A 89 -2.25 11.48 -9.35
CA THR A 89 -1.70 12.19 -10.52
C THR A 89 -2.04 13.68 -10.48
N LYS A 90 -3.30 14.04 -10.18
CA LYS A 90 -3.71 15.45 -10.04
C LYS A 90 -2.97 16.16 -8.90
N LEU A 91 -2.79 15.49 -7.76
CA LEU A 91 -2.06 16.03 -6.61
C LEU A 91 -0.60 16.39 -6.94
N HIS A 92 0.08 15.51 -7.68
CA HIS A 92 1.48 15.70 -8.10
C HIS A 92 1.63 16.73 -9.22
N ASN A 93 0.67 16.82 -10.13
CA ASN A 93 0.75 17.75 -11.27
C ASN A 93 0.31 19.19 -10.92
N GLY A 94 -0.41 19.36 -9.80
CA GLY A 94 -0.94 20.65 -9.35
C GLY A 94 -0.01 21.47 -8.44
N GLY A 95 1.21 21.03 -8.16
CA GLY A 95 2.19 21.81 -7.41
C GLY A 95 3.56 21.15 -7.41
N GLY A 96 4.58 21.91 -7.80
CA GLY A 96 5.96 21.43 -7.91
C GLY A 96 6.44 20.72 -6.65
N ALA A 97 7.17 19.64 -6.88
CA ALA A 97 8.07 18.96 -5.95
C ALA A 97 7.55 18.73 -4.51
N GLY A 98 7.06 17.51 -4.26
CA GLY A 98 7.09 16.93 -2.92
C GLY A 98 5.77 16.31 -2.46
N ALA A 99 5.61 15.01 -2.73
CA ALA A 99 4.91 14.07 -1.87
C ALA A 99 5.04 12.68 -2.51
N SER A 100 6.20 12.04 -2.31
CA SER A 100 6.47 10.67 -2.77
C SER A 100 5.56 9.67 -2.04
N CYS A 101 4.27 9.60 -2.41
CA CYS A 101 3.31 8.63 -1.85
C CYS A 101 3.19 7.35 -2.71
N GLY A 102 4.01 7.20 -3.76
CA GLY A 102 4.05 6.00 -4.60
C GLY A 102 5.33 5.16 -4.47
N GLN A 103 6.34 5.62 -3.74
CA GLN A 103 7.68 5.03 -3.76
C GLN A 103 7.96 4.10 -2.57
N GLN A 104 6.92 3.54 -1.94
CA GLN A 104 7.07 2.58 -0.85
C GLN A 104 6.22 1.31 -1.03
N ALA A 105 5.54 1.14 -2.17
CA ALA A 105 4.76 -0.05 -2.52
C ALA A 105 5.33 -0.81 -3.73
N GLY A 106 6.65 -0.72 -3.97
CA GLY A 106 7.30 -1.29 -5.15
C GLY A 106 8.76 -1.63 -4.90
N GLY A 107 9.03 -2.44 -3.86
CA GLY A 107 10.35 -3.02 -3.63
C GLY A 107 10.65 -4.16 -4.60
N PHE A 108 10.76 -3.85 -5.90
CA PHE A 108 11.37 -4.73 -6.90
C PHE A 108 12.22 -3.91 -7.87
N GLY A 109 13.53 -3.94 -7.61
CA GLY A 109 14.64 -3.85 -8.58
C GLY A 109 14.66 -2.74 -9.63
N ALA A 110 15.54 -1.74 -9.43
CA ALA A 110 16.53 -1.29 -10.43
C ALA A 110 17.38 -0.17 -9.80
N GLY A 111 18.70 -0.38 -9.80
CA GLY A 111 19.66 0.32 -8.96
C GLY A 111 19.76 1.84 -9.12
N ARG A 112 20.14 2.48 -8.00
CA ARG A 112 20.94 3.70 -7.95
C ARG A 112 21.87 3.63 -6.74
N SER A 113 23.15 3.89 -7.01
CA SER A 113 24.31 3.80 -6.13
C SER A 113 24.14 4.45 -4.75
N GLY A 114 24.59 3.74 -3.72
CA GLY A 114 24.92 4.22 -2.37
C GLY A 114 26.25 3.59 -1.93
N PRO A 115 27.01 4.22 -1.03
CA PRO A 115 28.46 4.35 -1.12
C PRO A 115 29.24 3.06 -0.84
N THR A 116 30.37 2.90 -1.55
CA THR A 116 31.40 1.92 -1.26
C THR A 116 31.93 2.15 0.14
N VAL A 117 31.67 1.23 1.06
CA VAL A 117 32.43 1.17 2.30
C VAL A 117 33.81 0.63 1.91
N GLU A 118 34.81 1.51 1.92
CA GLU A 118 36.21 1.10 1.86
C GLU A 118 36.47 0.21 3.08
N GLU A 119 36.90 -1.01 2.82
CA GLU A 119 37.53 -1.86 3.81
C GLU A 119 38.79 -1.13 4.29
N VAL A 120 38.73 -0.61 5.51
CA VAL A 120 39.93 -0.22 6.26
C VAL A 120 40.53 -1.50 6.81
N ASP A 121 41.58 -1.97 6.13
CA ASP A 121 42.75 -2.60 6.74
C ASP A 121 44.01 -2.04 6.05
#